data_AF-A0A9Q9W492-F1
#
_entry.id   AF-A0A9Q9W492-F1
#
_cell.length_a   1.000
_cell.length_b   1.000
_cell.length_c   1.000
_cell.angle_alpha   90.00
_cell.angle_beta   90.00
_cell.angle_gamma   90.00
#
_symmetry.space_group_name_H-M   'P 1'
#
loop_
_entity.id
_entity.type
_entity.pdbx_description
1 polymer ?
#
loop_
_entity_poly.entity_id
_entity_poly.type
_entity_poly.pdbx_seq_one_letter_code
_entity_poly.pdbx_strand_id
1 'polypeptide(L)'
;MAAPAVAAGDSSAENMPEAAAEPTESSAEAQKRPQFGTRFLTDPRQVFQHNAWDNVEWSAEQEEAAQKKVQENSQPLPAEKQEEFDNRANEYWNDFYTIHENRFFKDRHWLFTEFPELAPQRKPPRDAEENLLNGEEVPSTHTDTEFPGASASYRILEVGCGVGNTVFPILKTNNDPGLFVYCCDFSSTAVDLVKSNLEYDPSRCHAFVHDMSDTSAEYPIPDHSLDVIVLIFVLSALHPQKMQNSINRLARLLKPGGVLLLRDYGRYDMAQLRFKKGRCLSENFYVRGDGTRVYFFTQVPAWRRCRTWWTGAYR
;
A
#
# COMPACT_ATOMS: atom_id res chain seq x y z
N MET A 1 3.17 -25.75 -17.93
CA MET A 1 2.10 -25.78 -18.96
C MET A 1 2.29 -24.60 -19.89
N ALA A 2 2.55 -24.87 -21.17
CA ALA A 2 2.79 -23.87 -22.20
C ALA A 2 1.52 -23.04 -22.46
N ALA A 3 1.66 -21.72 -22.60
CA ALA A 3 0.58 -20.84 -23.03
C ALA A 3 0.29 -21.06 -24.52
N PRO A 4 -0.98 -21.12 -24.96
CA PRO A 4 -1.29 -21.21 -26.38
C PRO A 4 -1.07 -19.84 -27.05
N ALA A 5 -0.53 -19.89 -28.27
CA ALA A 5 -0.35 -18.74 -29.14
C ALA A 5 -1.71 -18.27 -29.68
N VAL A 6 -1.95 -16.96 -29.68
CA VAL A 6 -3.12 -16.35 -30.33
C VAL A 6 -2.66 -15.57 -31.55
N ALA A 7 -3.14 -16.02 -32.70
CA ALA A 7 -2.95 -15.42 -34.01
C ALA A 7 -3.69 -14.09 -34.13
N ALA A 8 -3.14 -13.18 -34.93
CA ALA A 8 -3.75 -11.91 -35.31
C ALA A 8 -5.00 -12.14 -36.19
N GLY A 9 -6.06 -11.37 -35.91
CA GLY A 9 -7.27 -11.27 -36.73
C GLY A 9 -7.99 -9.96 -36.42
N ASP A 10 -8.29 -9.22 -37.48
CA ASP A 10 -8.72 -7.81 -37.50
C ASP A 10 -10.25 -7.64 -37.37
N SER A 11 -10.63 -6.44 -36.91
CA SER A 11 -11.90 -5.69 -37.00
C SER A 11 -13.26 -6.41 -37.09
N SER A 12 -14.17 -6.09 -36.16
CA SER A 12 -15.34 -5.22 -36.41
C SER A 12 -16.26 -5.17 -35.18
N ALA A 13 -16.83 -3.98 -34.94
CA ALA A 13 -17.73 -3.67 -33.83
C ALA A 13 -19.19 -3.92 -34.23
N GLU A 14 -19.97 -4.57 -33.37
CA GLU A 14 -21.43 -4.44 -33.37
C GLU A 14 -21.97 -4.37 -31.94
N ASN A 15 -22.85 -3.38 -31.74
CA ASN A 15 -23.45 -2.91 -30.51
C ASN A 15 -24.87 -3.49 -30.41
N MET A 16 -25.28 -4.07 -29.28
CA MET A 16 -26.68 -4.42 -28.99
C MET A 16 -27.02 -4.11 -27.52
N PRO A 17 -28.24 -3.61 -27.21
CA PRO A 17 -28.56 -2.94 -25.96
C PRO A 17 -28.96 -3.91 -24.84
N GLU A 18 -28.49 -3.64 -23.62
CA GLU A 18 -28.84 -4.38 -22.41
C GLU A 18 -30.06 -3.73 -21.74
N ALA A 19 -31.18 -4.47 -21.66
CA ALA A 19 -32.38 -4.07 -20.96
C ALA A 19 -32.16 -4.22 -19.44
N ALA A 20 -32.40 -3.15 -18.69
CA ALA A 20 -32.26 -3.10 -17.24
C ALA A 20 -33.31 -4.00 -16.55
N ALA A 21 -32.83 -5.03 -15.86
CA ALA A 21 -33.61 -5.77 -14.86
C ALA A 21 -33.13 -5.35 -13.46
N GLU A 22 -34.08 -4.96 -12.59
CA GLU A 22 -33.82 -4.54 -11.21
C GLU A 22 -33.26 -5.72 -10.38
N PRO A 23 -32.28 -5.49 -9.48
CA PRO A 23 -31.75 -6.57 -8.64
C PRO A 23 -32.70 -6.87 -7.48
N THR A 24 -33.09 -8.14 -7.35
CA THR A 24 -33.79 -8.68 -6.18
C THR A 24 -32.84 -8.83 -4.98
N GLU A 25 -33.39 -8.75 -3.76
CA GLU A 25 -32.68 -8.71 -2.46
C GLU A 25 -31.66 -9.85 -2.20
N SER A 26 -31.58 -10.90 -3.03
CA SER A 26 -30.52 -11.92 -2.91
C SER A 26 -29.15 -11.51 -3.48
N SER A 27 -29.04 -10.37 -4.17
CA SER A 27 -27.77 -9.89 -4.74
C SER A 27 -26.84 -9.19 -3.73
N ALA A 28 -27.34 -8.86 -2.53
CA ALA A 28 -26.58 -8.10 -1.53
C ALA A 28 -25.51 -8.94 -0.81
N GLU A 29 -25.68 -10.26 -0.71
CA GLU A 29 -24.69 -11.16 -0.10
C GLU A 29 -23.59 -11.58 -1.09
N ALA A 30 -23.88 -11.59 -2.39
CA ALA A 30 -22.94 -11.98 -3.45
C ALA A 30 -21.82 -10.96 -3.73
N GLN A 31 -21.87 -9.76 -3.12
CA GLN A 31 -20.94 -8.66 -3.39
C GLN A 31 -19.88 -8.40 -2.30
N LYS A 32 -19.90 -9.14 -1.17
CA LYS A 32 -18.85 -8.98 -0.15
C LYS A 32 -17.58 -9.70 -0.60
N ARG A 33 -16.53 -8.93 -0.87
CA ARG A 33 -15.20 -9.48 -1.17
C ARG A 33 -14.73 -10.31 0.03
N PRO A 34 -14.27 -11.55 -0.18
CA PRO A 34 -13.79 -12.41 0.89
C PRO A 34 -12.60 -11.74 1.62
N GLN A 35 -12.59 -11.86 2.94
CA GLN A 35 -11.48 -11.41 3.75
C GLN A 35 -10.23 -12.22 3.38
N PHE A 36 -9.05 -11.62 3.50
CA PHE A 36 -7.82 -12.36 3.30
C PHE A 36 -7.65 -13.51 4.27
N GLY A 37 -6.98 -14.55 3.79
CA GLY A 37 -6.80 -15.83 4.45
C GLY A 37 -7.91 -16.82 4.07
N THR A 38 -8.98 -16.37 3.43
CA THR A 38 -10.15 -17.20 3.09
C THR A 38 -10.29 -17.44 1.58
N ARG A 39 -9.38 -16.97 0.74
CA ARG A 39 -9.43 -17.17 -0.72
C ARG A 39 -8.67 -18.44 -1.11
N PHE A 40 -9.39 -19.46 -1.56
CA PHE A 40 -8.82 -20.73 -2.02
C PHE A 40 -9.07 -20.90 -3.53
N LEU A 41 -8.00 -21.07 -4.31
CA LEU A 41 -8.13 -21.36 -5.74
C LEU A 41 -8.48 -22.85 -5.92
N THR A 42 -9.77 -23.17 -5.95
CA THR A 42 -10.24 -24.55 -6.16
C THR A 42 -10.39 -24.92 -7.63
N ASP A 43 -10.61 -23.92 -8.50
CA ASP A 43 -10.72 -24.07 -9.95
C ASP A 43 -9.62 -23.26 -10.66
N PRO A 44 -8.64 -23.91 -11.32
CA PRO A 44 -7.54 -23.23 -12.02
C PRO A 44 -7.98 -22.19 -13.06
N ARG A 45 -9.21 -22.28 -13.58
CA ARG A 45 -9.76 -21.31 -14.54
C ARG A 45 -10.11 -19.97 -13.89
N GLN A 46 -10.21 -19.92 -12.57
CA GLN A 46 -10.59 -18.73 -11.81
C GLN A 46 -9.38 -17.91 -11.32
N VAL A 47 -8.17 -18.23 -11.80
CA VAL A 47 -6.92 -17.57 -11.37
C VAL A 47 -6.97 -16.03 -11.45
N PHE A 48 -7.75 -15.45 -12.36
CA PHE A 48 -7.89 -14.01 -12.54
C PHE A 48 -9.03 -13.34 -11.76
N GLN A 49 -9.82 -14.07 -10.96
CA GLN A 49 -10.93 -13.49 -10.20
C GLN A 49 -10.48 -12.62 -9.02
N HIS A 50 -9.30 -12.89 -8.46
CA HIS A 50 -8.75 -12.14 -7.33
C HIS A 50 -7.32 -11.68 -7.65
N ASN A 51 -6.94 -10.52 -7.09
CA ASN A 51 -5.59 -9.99 -7.26
C ASN A 51 -4.52 -10.86 -6.57
N ALA A 52 -4.92 -11.66 -5.59
CA ALA A 52 -4.11 -12.69 -4.94
C ALA A 52 -5.05 -13.77 -4.35
N TRP A 53 -4.61 -15.01 -4.36
CA TRP A 53 -5.26 -16.16 -3.75
C TRP A 53 -4.43 -16.62 -2.55
N ASP A 54 -5.03 -16.81 -1.38
CA ASP A 54 -4.29 -16.81 -0.12
C ASP A 54 -3.52 -18.12 0.17
N ASN A 55 -3.95 -19.23 -0.42
CA ASN A 55 -3.47 -20.58 -0.09
C ASN A 55 -3.16 -21.41 -1.35
N VAL A 56 -2.55 -20.80 -2.38
CA VAL A 56 -2.15 -21.55 -3.58
C VAL A 56 -0.81 -22.22 -3.32
N GLU A 57 -0.81 -23.55 -3.22
CA GLU A 57 0.42 -24.32 -3.20
C GLU A 57 0.94 -24.52 -4.63
N TRP A 58 2.24 -24.31 -4.81
CA TRP A 58 2.89 -24.53 -6.10
C TRP A 58 3.35 -25.97 -6.22
N SER A 59 3.25 -26.53 -7.43
CA SER A 59 3.97 -27.77 -7.73
C SER A 59 5.48 -27.51 -7.74
N ALA A 60 6.27 -28.56 -7.48
CA ALA A 60 7.73 -28.47 -7.52
C ALA A 60 8.23 -27.96 -8.89
N GLU A 61 7.57 -28.34 -9.98
CA GLU A 61 7.91 -27.86 -11.33
C GLU A 61 7.61 -26.37 -11.52
N GLN A 62 6.54 -25.84 -10.92
CA GLN A 62 6.23 -24.41 -10.96
C GLN A 62 7.28 -23.62 -10.19
N GLU A 63 7.67 -24.11 -9.02
CA GLU A 63 8.69 -23.46 -8.18
C GLU A 63 10.05 -23.45 -8.90
N GLU A 64 10.47 -24.60 -9.43
CA GLU A 64 11.71 -24.71 -10.20
C GLU A 64 11.71 -23.78 -11.43
N ALA A 65 10.58 -23.69 -12.14
CA ALA A 65 10.44 -22.80 -13.29
C ALA A 65 10.58 -21.31 -12.89
N ALA A 66 10.01 -20.88 -11.77
CA ALA A 66 10.18 -19.52 -11.28
C ALA A 66 11.59 -19.25 -10.76
N GLN A 67 12.18 -20.19 -10.01
CA GLN A 67 13.57 -20.12 -9.57
C GLN A 67 14.51 -19.94 -10.75
N LYS A 68 14.37 -20.77 -11.78
CA LYS A 68 15.16 -20.67 -13.01
C LYS A 68 15.00 -19.30 -13.67
N LYS A 69 13.77 -18.79 -13.77
CA LYS A 69 13.50 -17.49 -14.40
C LYS A 69 14.08 -16.31 -13.62
N VAL A 70 14.05 -16.37 -12.29
CA VAL A 70 14.71 -15.37 -11.43
C VAL A 70 16.22 -15.46 -11.59
N GLN A 71 16.79 -16.67 -11.60
CA GLN A 71 18.22 -16.89 -11.77
C GLN A 71 18.74 -16.33 -13.11
N GLU A 72 18.00 -16.56 -14.20
CA GLU A 72 18.32 -16.03 -15.54
C GLU A 72 18.39 -14.50 -15.60
N ASN A 73 17.72 -13.82 -14.68
CA ASN A 73 17.64 -12.36 -14.60
C ASN A 73 18.38 -11.78 -13.39
N SER A 74 19.17 -12.58 -12.67
CA SER A 74 19.81 -12.19 -11.40
C SER A 74 21.16 -11.49 -11.56
N GLN A 75 21.72 -11.43 -12.78
CA GLN A 75 23.02 -10.80 -13.02
C GLN A 75 22.94 -9.29 -12.77
N PRO A 76 23.66 -8.75 -11.76
CA PRO A 76 23.59 -7.33 -11.41
C PRO A 76 24.16 -6.44 -12.52
N LEU A 77 23.59 -5.25 -12.65
CA LEU A 77 24.16 -4.16 -13.44
C LEU A 77 25.52 -3.72 -12.87
N PRO A 78 26.38 -3.05 -13.66
CA PRO A 78 27.62 -2.44 -13.16
C PRO A 78 27.36 -1.49 -11.98
N ALA A 79 28.31 -1.39 -11.06
CA ALA A 79 28.17 -0.58 -9.83
C ALA A 79 27.81 0.88 -10.12
N GLU A 80 28.42 1.48 -11.16
CA GLU A 80 28.13 2.83 -11.62
C GLU A 80 26.64 3.04 -11.95
N LYS A 81 26.01 2.03 -12.58
CA LYS A 81 24.57 2.06 -12.89
C LYS A 81 23.72 1.88 -11.65
N GLN A 82 24.14 1.04 -10.71
CA GLN A 82 23.43 0.87 -9.45
C GLN A 82 23.41 2.18 -8.64
N GLU A 83 24.55 2.87 -8.59
CA GLU A 83 24.69 4.17 -7.93
C GLU A 83 23.88 5.26 -8.63
N GLU A 84 23.89 5.30 -9.97
CA GLU A 84 23.03 6.21 -10.76
C GLU A 84 21.55 6.04 -10.38
N PHE A 85 21.05 4.79 -10.31
CA PHE A 85 19.65 4.53 -9.96
C PHE A 85 19.32 4.81 -8.49
N ASP A 86 20.27 4.75 -7.55
CA ASP A 86 20.03 5.16 -6.17
C ASP A 86 20.01 6.68 -6.02
N ASN A 87 20.97 7.38 -6.60
CA ASN A 87 21.11 8.83 -6.48
C ASN A 87 19.97 9.59 -7.18
N ARG A 88 19.45 9.06 -8.29
CA ARG A 88 18.38 9.67 -9.09
C ARG A 88 16.99 9.11 -8.78
N ALA A 89 16.84 8.36 -7.69
CA ALA A 89 15.58 7.70 -7.36
C ALA A 89 14.40 8.68 -7.28
N ASN A 90 14.62 9.89 -6.75
CA ASN A 90 13.58 10.93 -6.67
C ASN A 90 13.16 11.44 -8.07
N GLU A 91 14.11 11.64 -8.98
CA GLU A 91 13.86 12.10 -10.35
C GLU A 91 12.96 11.10 -11.09
N TYR A 92 13.27 9.80 -11.01
CA TYR A 92 12.47 8.77 -11.68
C TYR A 92 11.02 8.72 -11.18
N TRP A 93 10.80 8.93 -9.88
CA TRP A 93 9.43 8.97 -9.35
C TRP A 93 8.72 10.28 -9.68
N ASN A 94 9.42 11.43 -9.68
CA ASN A 94 8.84 12.69 -10.16
C ASN A 94 8.40 12.58 -11.62
N ASP A 95 9.28 12.07 -12.50
CA ASP A 95 8.98 11.84 -13.92
C ASP A 95 7.78 10.89 -14.08
N PHE A 96 7.74 9.82 -13.30
CA PHE A 96 6.63 8.89 -13.28
C PHE A 96 5.30 9.60 -12.98
N TYR A 97 5.24 10.40 -11.91
CA TYR A 97 4.02 11.14 -11.56
C TYR A 97 3.66 12.23 -12.57
N THR A 98 4.65 12.90 -13.18
CA THR A 98 4.41 13.87 -14.25
C THR A 98 3.82 13.23 -15.51
N ILE A 99 4.27 12.03 -15.88
CA ILE A 99 3.78 11.32 -17.08
C ILE A 99 2.39 10.71 -16.83
N HIS A 100 2.16 10.19 -15.63
CA HIS A 100 1.01 9.35 -15.35
C HIS A 100 -0.14 10.05 -14.63
N GLU A 101 0.12 11.16 -13.93
CA GLU A 101 -0.87 11.92 -13.14
C GLU A 101 -1.78 10.96 -12.34
N ASN A 102 -3.11 11.16 -12.41
CA ASN A 102 -4.11 10.34 -11.74
C ASN A 102 -4.49 9.05 -12.49
N ARG A 103 -3.89 8.75 -13.64
CA ARG A 103 -4.38 7.68 -14.54
C ARG A 103 -3.79 6.30 -14.27
N PHE A 104 -2.70 6.22 -13.54
CA PHE A 104 -1.97 4.96 -13.35
C PHE A 104 -2.55 4.06 -12.27
N PHE A 105 -3.07 4.67 -11.20
CA PHE A 105 -3.51 3.91 -10.04
C PHE A 105 -4.99 3.58 -10.13
N LYS A 106 -5.32 2.33 -9.79
CA LYS A 106 -6.71 1.85 -9.73
C LYS A 106 -7.29 2.13 -8.36
N ASP A 107 -8.58 2.45 -8.32
CA ASP A 107 -9.34 2.56 -7.08
C ASP A 107 -9.14 1.33 -6.20
N ARG A 108 -8.67 1.57 -4.96
CA ARG A 108 -8.35 0.52 -3.98
C ARG A 108 -9.63 -0.02 -3.32
N HIS A 109 -10.55 -0.55 -4.12
CA HIS A 109 -11.80 -1.18 -3.66
C HIS A 109 -11.60 -2.35 -2.67
N TRP A 110 -10.37 -2.86 -2.55
CA TRP A 110 -9.98 -3.90 -1.61
C TRP A 110 -9.50 -3.34 -0.26
N LEU A 111 -9.29 -2.02 -0.14
CA LEU A 111 -8.55 -1.39 0.95
C LEU A 111 -9.08 -1.81 2.32
N PHE A 112 -10.37 -1.61 2.57
CA PHE A 112 -10.99 -1.91 3.87
C PHE A 112 -11.21 -3.41 4.11
N THR A 113 -11.17 -4.23 3.06
CA THR A 113 -11.22 -5.70 3.19
C THR A 113 -9.89 -6.24 3.70
N GLU A 114 -8.78 -5.71 3.20
CA GLU A 114 -7.42 -6.13 3.59
C GLU A 114 -6.94 -5.40 4.86
N PHE A 115 -7.39 -4.15 5.05
CA PHE A 115 -7.01 -3.27 6.16
C PHE A 115 -8.24 -2.72 6.88
N PRO A 116 -8.95 -3.55 7.66
CA PRO A 116 -10.13 -3.11 8.40
C PRO A 116 -9.82 -2.02 9.43
N GLU A 117 -8.58 -1.88 9.91
CA GLU A 117 -8.15 -0.83 10.82
C GLU A 117 -8.26 0.59 10.25
N LEU A 118 -8.39 0.72 8.92
CA LEU A 118 -8.62 1.99 8.23
C LEU A 118 -10.10 2.37 8.16
N ALA A 119 -11.00 1.43 8.41
CA ALA A 119 -12.44 1.67 8.39
C ALA A 119 -12.90 2.45 9.64
N PRO A 120 -14.10 3.06 9.63
CA PRO A 120 -14.64 3.73 10.81
C PRO A 120 -14.73 2.76 11.98
N GLN A 121 -14.07 3.10 13.09
CA GLN A 121 -14.18 2.32 14.31
C GLN A 121 -15.60 2.47 14.86
N ARG A 122 -16.36 1.37 14.92
CA ARG A 122 -17.63 1.38 15.66
C ARG A 122 -17.30 1.55 17.13
N LYS A 123 -17.51 2.75 17.68
CA LYS A 123 -17.59 2.91 19.13
C LYS A 123 -18.68 1.94 19.61
N PRO A 124 -18.43 1.04 20.58
CA PRO A 124 -19.54 0.41 21.26
C PRO A 124 -20.46 1.52 21.79
N PRO A 125 -21.79 1.31 21.81
CA PRO A 125 -22.69 2.26 22.45
C PRO A 125 -22.13 2.55 23.85
N ARG A 126 -21.85 3.83 24.12
CA ARG A 126 -21.32 4.25 25.39
C ARG A 126 -22.40 3.99 26.44
N ASP A 127 -22.23 2.96 27.26
CA ASP A 127 -22.76 2.97 28.63
C ASP A 127 -21.97 3.98 29.47
N ALA A 128 -21.91 5.24 29.00
CA ALA A 128 -21.25 6.36 29.67
C ALA A 128 -22.21 7.54 29.87
N GLU A 129 -23.48 7.23 30.09
CA GLU A 129 -24.41 8.06 30.86
C GLU A 129 -24.45 7.60 32.33
N GLU A 130 -23.30 7.29 32.93
CA GLU A 130 -23.22 7.13 34.38
C GLU A 130 -21.78 7.40 34.81
N ASN A 131 -21.40 8.68 34.84
CA ASN A 131 -20.34 9.26 35.69
C ASN A 131 -20.18 10.78 35.42
N LEU A 132 -21.29 11.51 35.24
CA LEU A 132 -21.31 12.98 35.16
C LEU A 132 -21.37 13.66 36.55
N LEU A 133 -21.08 12.94 37.62
CA LEU A 133 -21.04 13.47 38.99
C LEU A 133 -19.88 12.83 39.75
N ASN A 134 -18.65 13.26 39.47
CA ASN A 134 -17.56 13.35 40.44
C ASN A 134 -16.43 14.15 39.80
N GLY A 135 -16.45 15.46 40.08
CA GLY A 135 -15.41 16.40 39.65
C GLY A 135 -14.12 16.18 40.43
N GLU A 136 -13.29 15.25 39.97
CA GLU A 136 -11.86 15.28 40.24
C GLU A 136 -11.14 15.66 38.95
N GLU A 137 -10.64 16.90 38.91
CA GLU A 137 -9.71 17.37 37.88
C GLU A 137 -8.45 16.52 37.94
N VAL A 138 -8.36 15.52 37.06
CA VAL A 138 -7.09 14.86 36.77
C VAL A 138 -6.22 15.90 36.07
N PRO A 139 -5.00 16.22 36.56
CA PRO A 139 -4.13 17.19 35.91
C PRO A 139 -3.80 16.66 34.51
N SER A 140 -4.39 17.29 33.50
CA SER A 140 -4.05 16.99 32.13
C SER A 140 -2.65 17.53 31.87
N THR A 141 -1.70 16.61 31.70
CA THR A 141 -0.41 16.94 31.11
C THR A 141 -0.62 17.19 29.61
N HIS A 142 -1.44 18.18 29.26
CA HIS A 142 -1.49 18.72 27.91
C HIS A 142 -0.25 19.60 27.77
N THR A 143 0.83 19.02 27.25
CA THR A 143 1.79 19.83 26.51
C THR A 143 1.03 20.36 25.29
N ASP A 144 0.79 21.67 25.22
CA ASP A 144 0.30 22.39 24.05
C ASP A 144 1.31 22.25 22.89
N THR A 145 1.39 21.06 22.31
CA THR A 145 2.11 20.85 21.06
C THR A 145 1.13 21.08 19.93
N GLU A 146 1.19 22.27 19.35
CA GLU A 146 0.39 22.65 18.19
C GLU A 146 0.95 21.93 16.95
N PHE A 147 0.34 20.81 16.57
CA PHE A 147 0.61 20.12 15.31
C PHE A 147 -0.71 19.79 14.58
N PRO A 148 -0.70 19.67 13.24
CA PRO A 148 -1.93 19.37 12.49
C PRO A 148 -2.59 18.11 13.04
N GLY A 149 -3.88 18.15 13.37
CA GLY A 149 -4.59 16.98 13.91
C GLY A 149 -4.31 16.66 15.39
N ALA A 150 -3.73 17.56 16.17
CA ALA A 150 -3.48 17.35 17.61
C ALA A 150 -4.73 16.98 18.42
N SER A 151 -5.90 17.53 18.06
CA SER A 151 -7.19 17.23 18.69
C SER A 151 -7.82 15.91 18.22
N ALA A 152 -7.24 15.23 17.22
CA ALA A 152 -7.80 14.01 16.66
C ALA A 152 -7.57 12.81 17.59
N SER A 153 -8.67 12.08 17.85
CA SER A 153 -8.64 10.85 18.65
C SER A 153 -8.02 9.66 17.92
N TYR A 154 -8.03 9.68 16.58
CA TYR A 154 -7.51 8.60 15.74
C TYR A 154 -6.69 9.17 14.58
N ARG A 155 -5.42 8.77 14.47
CA ARG A 155 -4.45 9.33 13.52
C ARG A 155 -3.81 8.25 12.67
N ILE A 156 -3.84 8.47 11.36
CA ILE A 156 -3.29 7.55 10.34
C ILE A 156 -2.18 8.28 9.59
N LEU A 157 -1.06 7.60 9.32
CA LEU A 157 -0.05 8.06 8.36
C LEU A 157 0.01 7.11 7.16
N GLU A 158 -0.27 7.63 5.97
CA GLU A 158 0.09 6.98 4.70
C GLU A 158 1.48 7.43 4.26
N VAL A 159 2.44 6.50 4.24
CA VAL A 159 3.76 6.74 3.63
C VAL A 159 3.68 6.29 2.17
N GLY A 160 4.26 7.07 1.25
CA GLY A 160 4.19 6.85 -0.19
C GLY A 160 2.76 7.04 -0.73
N CYS A 161 2.18 8.21 -0.48
CA CYS A 161 0.78 8.46 -0.81
C CYS A 161 0.49 8.55 -2.31
N GLY A 162 1.53 8.77 -3.13
CA GLY A 162 1.37 9.05 -4.55
C GLY A 162 0.32 10.12 -4.79
N VAL A 163 -0.60 9.86 -5.71
CA VAL A 163 -1.71 10.78 -6.04
C VAL A 163 -2.96 10.62 -5.17
N GLY A 164 -2.84 9.89 -4.05
CA GLY A 164 -3.87 9.86 -3.00
C GLY A 164 -4.90 8.72 -3.08
N ASN A 165 -4.57 7.62 -3.77
CA ASN A 165 -5.48 6.47 -3.94
C ASN A 165 -5.80 5.70 -2.65
N THR A 166 -5.20 6.05 -1.51
CA THR A 166 -5.53 5.50 -0.19
C THR A 166 -6.14 6.57 0.71
N VAL A 167 -5.48 7.73 0.85
CA VAL A 167 -5.98 8.85 1.67
C VAL A 167 -7.40 9.27 1.32
N PHE A 168 -7.74 9.45 0.03
CA PHE A 168 -9.10 9.90 -0.33
C PHE A 168 -10.18 8.85 -0.04
N PRO A 169 -9.99 7.55 -0.39
CA PRO A 169 -10.92 6.52 0.06
C PRO A 169 -11.10 6.45 1.59
N ILE A 170 -10.03 6.63 2.37
CA ILE A 170 -10.13 6.69 3.85
C ILE A 170 -11.01 7.86 4.28
N LEU A 171 -10.72 9.08 3.81
CA LEU A 171 -11.45 10.30 4.18
C LEU A 171 -12.93 10.24 3.79
N LYS A 172 -13.23 9.65 2.62
CA LYS A 172 -14.59 9.46 2.10
C LYS A 172 -15.40 8.43 2.88
N THR A 173 -14.74 7.36 3.33
CA THR A 173 -15.41 6.24 4.02
C THR A 173 -15.57 6.50 5.51
N ASN A 174 -14.60 7.18 6.12
CA ASN A 174 -14.61 7.48 7.55
C ASN A 174 -14.86 8.96 7.79
N ASN A 175 -16.09 9.28 8.22
CA ASN A 175 -16.55 10.64 8.51
C ASN A 175 -16.51 10.98 10.02
N ASP A 176 -15.81 10.20 10.86
CA ASP A 176 -15.64 10.55 12.28
C ASP A 176 -14.83 11.86 12.37
N PRO A 177 -15.32 12.90 13.07
CA PRO A 177 -14.59 14.16 13.25
C PRO A 177 -13.28 14.02 14.03
N GLY A 178 -13.11 12.90 14.74
CA GLY A 178 -11.89 12.55 15.45
C GLY A 178 -10.84 11.83 14.59
N LEU A 179 -11.07 11.63 13.28
CA LEU A 179 -10.06 11.11 12.34
C LEU A 179 -9.20 12.24 11.78
N PHE A 180 -7.89 12.05 11.78
CA PHE A 180 -6.96 12.88 11.01
C PHE A 180 -5.96 12.00 10.23
N VAL A 181 -5.75 12.32 8.96
CA VAL A 181 -4.88 11.52 8.06
C VAL A 181 -3.67 12.34 7.61
N TYR A 182 -2.49 11.91 8.00
CA TYR A 182 -1.25 12.38 7.40
C TYR A 182 -0.96 11.55 6.15
N CYS A 183 -0.45 12.19 5.11
CA CYS A 183 0.02 11.49 3.93
C CYS A 183 1.33 12.12 3.43
N CYS A 184 2.32 11.30 3.11
CA CYS A 184 3.58 11.80 2.60
C CYS A 184 4.09 11.00 1.42
N ASP A 185 4.80 11.68 0.54
CA ASP A 185 5.56 11.08 -0.54
C ASP A 185 6.89 11.83 -0.62
N PHE A 186 7.96 11.14 -1.01
CA PHE A 186 9.24 11.78 -1.25
C PHE A 186 9.24 12.59 -2.57
N SER A 187 8.29 12.30 -3.47
CA SER A 187 8.01 13.10 -4.66
C SER A 187 7.18 14.34 -4.31
N SER A 188 7.72 15.53 -4.57
CA SER A 188 6.95 16.78 -4.47
C SER A 188 5.79 16.81 -5.46
N THR A 189 5.98 16.30 -6.67
CA THR A 189 4.92 16.21 -7.69
C THR A 189 3.72 15.40 -7.20
N ALA A 190 3.95 14.27 -6.52
CA ALA A 190 2.87 13.48 -5.92
C ALA A 190 2.10 14.26 -4.84
N VAL A 191 2.82 14.91 -3.94
CA VAL A 191 2.21 15.71 -2.86
C VAL A 191 1.40 16.89 -3.43
N ASP A 192 1.89 17.54 -4.48
CA ASP A 192 1.17 18.63 -5.15
C ASP A 192 -0.11 18.14 -5.83
N LEU A 193 -0.10 16.95 -6.44
CA LEU A 193 -1.29 16.32 -7.00
C LEU A 193 -2.33 15.99 -5.92
N VAL A 194 -1.90 15.51 -4.74
CA VAL A 194 -2.80 15.30 -3.59
C VAL A 194 -3.40 16.62 -3.12
N LYS A 195 -2.58 17.66 -2.92
CA LYS A 195 -3.05 18.98 -2.45
C LYS A 195 -3.97 19.69 -3.44
N SER A 196 -3.82 19.42 -4.73
CA SER A 196 -4.64 20.00 -5.80
C SER A 196 -5.96 19.25 -6.02
N ASN A 197 -6.17 18.10 -5.38
CA ASN A 197 -7.42 17.35 -5.49
C ASN A 197 -8.55 18.08 -4.75
N LEU A 198 -9.75 18.13 -5.36
CA LEU A 198 -10.94 18.74 -4.77
C LEU A 198 -11.39 18.08 -3.45
N GLU A 199 -11.01 16.83 -3.22
CA GLU A 199 -11.29 16.08 -1.98
C GLU A 199 -10.26 16.38 -0.87
N TYR A 200 -9.21 17.17 -1.14
CA TYR A 200 -8.24 17.56 -0.13
C TYR A 200 -8.84 18.57 0.85
N ASP A 201 -8.94 18.16 2.11
CA ASP A 201 -9.43 18.98 3.21
C ASP A 201 -8.33 19.12 4.28
N PRO A 202 -7.70 20.30 4.43
CA PRO A 202 -6.62 20.51 5.40
C PRO A 202 -7.10 20.42 6.87
N SER A 203 -8.41 20.45 7.12
CA SER A 203 -8.96 20.20 8.46
C SER A 203 -8.98 18.72 8.84
N ARG A 204 -8.91 17.83 7.84
CA ARG A 204 -9.01 16.37 8.02
C ARG A 204 -7.75 15.62 7.63
N CYS A 205 -6.88 16.24 6.82
CA CYS A 205 -5.64 15.63 6.40
C CYS A 205 -4.49 16.63 6.24
N HIS A 206 -3.27 16.11 6.25
CA HIS A 206 -2.07 16.90 6.02
C HIS A 206 -1.10 16.17 5.08
N ALA A 207 -0.93 16.70 3.87
CA ALA A 207 0.02 16.20 2.88
C ALA A 207 1.37 16.92 2.96
N PHE A 208 2.48 16.18 2.99
CA PHE A 208 3.83 16.75 3.08
C PHE A 208 4.88 15.92 2.33
N VAL A 209 5.94 16.59 1.86
CA VAL A 209 7.06 15.92 1.20
C VAL A 209 7.97 15.31 2.28
N HIS A 210 8.25 14.01 2.18
CA HIS A 210 9.14 13.34 3.13
C HIS A 210 9.78 12.09 2.52
N ASP A 211 11.12 12.03 2.58
CA ASP A 211 11.87 10.82 2.27
C ASP A 211 12.03 9.97 3.54
N MET A 212 11.33 8.82 3.60
CA MET A 212 11.41 7.91 4.75
C MET A 212 12.82 7.33 4.99
N SER A 213 13.71 7.43 4.00
CA SER A 213 15.11 7.00 4.09
C SER A 213 16.07 8.10 4.55
N ASP A 214 15.64 9.36 4.52
CA ASP A 214 16.42 10.47 5.07
C ASP A 214 16.38 10.44 6.60
N THR A 215 17.52 10.12 7.20
CA THR A 215 17.67 10.01 8.65
C THR A 215 17.70 11.35 9.36
N SER A 216 17.92 12.45 8.63
CA SER A 216 17.98 13.80 9.18
C SER A 216 16.62 14.51 9.15
N ALA A 217 15.70 14.08 8.28
CA ALA A 217 14.38 14.68 8.16
C ALA A 217 13.45 14.25 9.29
N GLU A 218 12.79 15.20 9.96
CA GLU A 218 11.78 14.90 10.99
C GLU A 218 10.37 14.80 10.40
N TYR A 219 9.53 13.96 10.99
CA TYR A 219 8.11 13.93 10.67
C TYR A 219 7.42 15.11 11.36
N PRO A 220 6.42 15.77 10.73
CA PRO A 220 5.64 16.85 11.36
C PRO A 220 4.60 16.30 12.35
N ILE A 221 4.97 15.23 13.06
CA ILE A 221 4.11 14.38 13.87
C ILE A 221 4.94 13.92 15.07
N PRO A 222 4.47 14.08 16.32
CA PRO A 222 5.22 13.61 17.49
C PRO A 222 5.38 12.08 17.52
N ASP A 223 6.41 11.61 18.20
CA ASP A 223 6.54 10.20 18.59
C ASP A 223 5.32 9.73 19.40
N HIS A 224 5.01 8.43 19.34
CA HIS A 224 3.93 7.80 20.10
C HIS A 224 2.56 8.44 19.95
N SER A 225 2.21 8.82 18.72
CA SER A 225 1.07 9.67 18.45
C SER A 225 0.14 9.16 17.33
N LEU A 226 0.61 8.19 16.53
CA LEU A 226 -0.17 7.54 15.47
C LEU A 226 -0.81 6.23 15.94
N ASP A 227 -2.02 5.96 15.46
CA ASP A 227 -2.72 4.70 15.67
C ASP A 227 -2.39 3.68 14.57
N VAL A 228 -2.28 4.17 13.33
CA VAL A 228 -1.99 3.34 12.15
C VAL A 228 -0.94 4.01 11.25
N ILE A 229 0.02 3.23 10.78
CA ILE A 229 0.88 3.58 9.65
C ILE A 229 0.61 2.60 8.52
N VAL A 230 0.38 3.09 7.31
CA VAL A 230 0.14 2.26 6.12
C VAL A 230 1.21 2.51 5.06
N LEU A 231 1.76 1.41 4.54
CA LEU A 231 2.72 1.38 3.44
C LEU A 231 2.19 0.42 2.39
N ILE A 232 1.91 0.92 1.18
CA ILE A 232 1.45 0.07 0.07
C ILE A 232 2.29 0.31 -1.18
N PHE A 233 3.09 -0.69 -1.55
CA PHE A 233 4.08 -0.66 -2.63
C PHE A 233 5.17 0.39 -2.42
N VAL A 234 5.63 0.55 -1.17
CA VAL A 234 6.57 1.60 -0.77
C VAL A 234 7.90 1.02 -0.36
N LEU A 235 7.88 0.01 0.51
CA LEU A 235 9.13 -0.55 1.03
C LEU A 235 9.92 -1.20 -0.10
N SER A 236 9.22 -1.80 -1.08
CA SER A 236 9.86 -2.34 -2.28
C SER A 236 10.57 -1.31 -3.15
N ALA A 237 10.18 -0.04 -3.12
CA ALA A 237 10.83 1.02 -3.89
C ALA A 237 12.14 1.50 -3.25
N LEU A 238 12.36 1.17 -1.97
CA LEU A 238 13.52 1.57 -1.20
C LEU A 238 14.72 0.65 -1.45
N HIS A 239 15.93 1.18 -1.29
CA HIS A 239 17.12 0.34 -1.27
C HIS A 239 17.06 -0.61 -0.05
N PRO A 240 17.35 -1.92 -0.19
CA PRO A 240 17.18 -2.89 0.91
C PRO A 240 17.91 -2.53 2.20
N GLN A 241 19.10 -1.93 2.10
CA GLN A 241 19.88 -1.49 3.27
C GLN A 241 19.21 -0.34 4.06
N LYS A 242 18.32 0.44 3.43
CA LYS A 242 17.62 1.57 4.07
C LYS A 242 16.34 1.12 4.80
N MET A 243 15.75 -0.02 4.39
CA MET A 243 14.43 -0.48 4.85
C MET A 243 14.31 -0.65 6.37
N GLN A 244 15.25 -1.34 7.02
CA GLN A 244 15.17 -1.65 8.46
C GLN A 244 15.15 -0.37 9.29
N ASN A 245 16.02 0.59 8.95
CA ASN A 245 16.11 1.86 9.67
C ASN A 245 14.83 2.68 9.46
N SER A 246 14.31 2.76 8.23
CA SER A 246 13.06 3.46 7.95
C SER A 246 11.87 2.87 8.72
N ILE A 247 11.77 1.54 8.81
CA ILE A 247 10.72 0.89 9.62
C ILE A 247 10.89 1.19 11.11
N ASN A 248 12.11 1.16 11.65
CA ASN A 248 12.37 1.50 13.05
C ASN A 248 11.93 2.94 13.39
N ARG A 249 12.17 3.88 12.48
CA ARG A 249 11.77 5.29 12.63
C ARG A 249 10.24 5.42 12.60
N LEU A 250 9.57 4.79 11.65
CA LEU A 250 8.10 4.78 11.59
C LEU A 250 7.49 4.15 12.85
N ALA A 251 8.07 3.05 13.35
CA ALA A 251 7.58 2.38 14.54
C ALA A 251 7.61 3.27 15.81
N ARG A 252 8.51 4.26 15.89
CA ARG A 252 8.54 5.23 17.01
C ARG A 252 7.34 6.17 17.02
N LEU A 253 6.78 6.46 15.84
CA LEU A 253 5.61 7.34 15.72
C LEU A 253 4.33 6.66 16.24
N LEU A 254 4.30 5.34 16.33
CA LEU A 254 3.14 4.59 16.80
C LEU A 254 2.97 4.69 18.32
N LYS A 255 1.72 4.91 18.76
CA LYS A 255 1.29 4.71 20.15
C LYS A 255 1.52 3.26 20.58
N PRO A 256 1.59 2.97 21.90
CA PRO A 256 1.43 1.61 22.38
C PRO A 256 0.14 0.97 21.83
N GLY A 257 0.27 -0.18 21.16
CA GLY A 257 -0.85 -0.87 20.50
C GLY A 257 -1.16 -0.40 19.08
N GLY A 258 -0.51 0.65 18.58
CA GLY A 258 -0.59 1.08 17.19
C GLY A 258 -0.02 0.03 16.24
N VAL A 259 -0.48 0.06 14.98
CA VAL A 259 -0.17 -0.96 13.98
C VAL A 259 0.49 -0.39 12.73
N LEU A 260 1.44 -1.15 12.19
CA LEU A 260 2.01 -0.91 10.87
C LEU A 260 1.42 -1.93 9.88
N LEU A 261 0.78 -1.41 8.84
CA LEU A 261 0.13 -2.16 7.78
C LEU A 261 0.99 -2.08 6.51
N LEU A 262 1.46 -3.23 6.03
CA LEU A 262 2.40 -3.30 4.89
C LEU A 262 1.83 -4.15 3.77
N ARG A 263 1.66 -3.60 2.57
CA ARG A 263 1.42 -4.39 1.36
C ARG A 263 2.48 -4.13 0.31
N ASP A 264 3.23 -5.14 -0.09
CA ASP A 264 4.35 -4.99 -1.04
C ASP A 264 4.50 -6.23 -1.95
N TYR A 265 5.49 -6.20 -2.84
CA TYR A 265 5.73 -7.30 -3.79
C TYR A 265 6.37 -8.53 -3.15
N GLY A 266 5.83 -9.70 -3.44
CA GLY A 266 6.38 -10.99 -3.01
C GLY A 266 7.33 -11.58 -4.04
N ARG A 267 8.29 -12.39 -3.58
CA ARG A 267 9.13 -13.21 -4.46
C ARG A 267 8.26 -14.10 -5.33
N TYR A 268 8.65 -14.24 -6.59
CA TYR A 268 7.93 -14.93 -7.66
C TYR A 268 6.60 -14.31 -8.06
N ASP A 269 6.32 -13.07 -7.64
CA ASP A 269 5.26 -12.30 -8.25
C ASP A 269 5.40 -12.27 -9.77
N MET A 270 4.27 -12.29 -10.47
CA MET A 270 4.28 -12.17 -11.92
C MET A 270 4.99 -10.90 -12.39
N ALA A 271 5.02 -9.85 -11.56
CA ALA A 271 5.84 -8.66 -11.78
C ALA A 271 7.35 -8.98 -11.79
N GLN A 272 7.84 -9.82 -10.87
CA GLN A 272 9.23 -10.29 -10.86
C GLN A 272 9.53 -11.19 -12.06
N LEU A 273 8.64 -12.15 -12.32
CA LEU A 273 8.84 -13.16 -13.37
C LEU A 273 8.77 -12.58 -14.79
N ARG A 274 8.39 -11.32 -14.97
CA ARG A 274 8.35 -10.64 -16.27
C ARG A 274 9.58 -9.78 -16.55
N PHE A 275 10.52 -9.67 -15.61
CA PHE A 275 11.75 -8.94 -15.86
C PHE A 275 12.56 -9.57 -17.00
N LYS A 276 13.21 -8.69 -17.77
CA LYS A 276 14.19 -9.05 -18.79
C LYS A 276 15.59 -8.91 -18.19
N LYS A 277 16.59 -9.51 -18.84
CA LYS A 277 18.01 -9.37 -18.47
C LYS A 277 18.45 -7.91 -18.45
N GLY A 278 19.45 -7.60 -17.64
CA GLY A 278 20.00 -6.24 -17.49
C GLY A 278 19.13 -5.31 -16.66
N ARG A 279 18.32 -5.86 -15.73
CA ARG A 279 17.46 -5.10 -14.83
C ARG A 279 17.74 -5.34 -13.35
N CYS A 280 18.61 -6.28 -13.02
CA CYS A 280 18.98 -6.57 -11.63
C CYS A 280 19.92 -5.50 -11.10
N LEU A 281 19.62 -4.94 -9.93
CA LEU A 281 20.49 -4.06 -9.18
C LEU A 281 21.24 -4.88 -8.13
N SER A 282 20.53 -5.71 -7.38
CA SER A 282 21.08 -6.64 -6.39
C SER A 282 20.13 -7.81 -6.19
N GLU A 283 20.43 -8.73 -5.28
CA GLU A 283 19.54 -9.86 -4.97
C GLU A 283 18.10 -9.37 -4.68
N ASN A 284 17.14 -9.92 -5.43
CA ASN A 284 15.72 -9.57 -5.41
C ASN A 284 15.37 -8.09 -5.69
N PHE A 285 16.34 -7.27 -6.10
CA PHE A 285 16.14 -5.83 -6.34
C PHE A 285 16.38 -5.49 -7.81
N TYR A 286 15.40 -4.85 -8.44
CA TYR A 286 15.39 -4.60 -9.87
C TYR A 286 15.01 -3.17 -10.20
N VAL A 287 15.44 -2.70 -11.38
CA VAL A 287 15.01 -1.45 -11.99
C VAL A 287 14.00 -1.70 -13.10
N ARG A 288 12.91 -0.93 -13.12
CA ARG A 288 11.84 -0.98 -14.12
C ARG A 288 12.20 -0.21 -15.40
N GLY A 289 11.30 -0.24 -16.38
CA GLY A 289 11.49 0.44 -17.65
C GLY A 289 11.54 1.97 -17.54
N ASP A 290 10.84 2.52 -16.55
CA ASP A 290 10.76 3.95 -16.21
C ASP A 290 11.87 4.42 -15.25
N GLY A 291 12.80 3.53 -14.87
CA GLY A 291 13.88 3.84 -13.94
C GLY A 291 13.50 3.72 -12.45
N THR A 292 12.22 3.56 -12.11
CA THR A 292 11.81 3.24 -10.74
C THR A 292 12.29 1.85 -10.33
N ARG A 293 12.41 1.61 -9.03
CA ARG A 293 13.01 0.39 -8.48
C ARG A 293 11.98 -0.45 -7.74
N VAL A 294 12.25 -1.75 -7.64
CA VAL A 294 11.38 -2.69 -6.95
C VAL A 294 12.18 -3.85 -6.35
N TYR A 295 11.98 -4.06 -5.05
CA TYR A 295 12.44 -5.21 -4.30
C TYR A 295 11.31 -6.23 -4.15
N PHE A 296 11.63 -7.51 -4.29
CA PHE A 296 10.70 -8.62 -4.13
C PHE A 296 11.03 -9.38 -2.84
N PHE A 297 10.12 -9.32 -1.89
CA PHE A 297 10.35 -9.86 -0.56
C PHE A 297 10.13 -11.37 -0.51
N THR A 298 11.05 -12.07 0.16
CA THR A 298 10.79 -13.43 0.61
C THR A 298 9.83 -13.41 1.80
N GLN A 299 8.99 -14.42 1.91
CA GLN A 299 8.21 -14.62 3.12
C GLN A 299 9.14 -15.05 4.24
N VAL A 300 9.53 -14.13 5.12
CA VAL A 300 10.29 -14.44 6.34
C VAL A 300 9.35 -14.35 7.55
N PRO A 301 9.42 -15.29 8.52
CA PRO A 301 8.63 -15.23 9.76
C PRO A 301 8.94 -14.04 10.69
N ALA A 302 9.79 -13.09 10.28
CA ALA A 302 10.51 -12.17 11.16
C ALA A 302 9.76 -10.88 11.57
N TRP A 303 8.63 -10.54 10.94
CA TRP A 303 7.95 -9.27 11.21
C TRP A 303 6.80 -9.41 12.22
N ARG A 304 7.09 -9.91 13.43
CA ARG A 304 6.10 -10.26 14.47
C ARG A 304 5.19 -9.11 14.97
N ARG A 305 5.45 -7.85 14.57
CA ARG A 305 4.62 -6.66 14.89
C ARG A 305 4.00 -5.97 13.68
N CYS A 306 4.18 -6.49 12.46
CA CYS A 306 3.59 -5.93 11.25
C CYS A 306 2.55 -6.90 10.69
N ARG A 307 1.37 -6.41 10.27
CA ARG A 307 0.54 -7.20 9.35
C ARG A 307 1.13 -7.01 7.95
N THR A 308 1.85 -8.01 7.48
CA THR A 308 2.53 -8.00 6.18
C THR A 308 1.71 -8.75 5.13
N TRP A 309 1.54 -8.12 3.98
CA TRP A 309 0.75 -8.60 2.85
C TRP A 309 1.65 -8.59 1.62
N TRP A 310 2.03 -9.77 1.13
CA TRP A 310 2.75 -9.87 -0.12
C TRP A 310 1.73 -10.04 -1.25
N THR A 311 1.86 -9.29 -2.34
CA THR A 311 1.02 -9.55 -3.53
C THR A 311 1.23 -10.95 -4.10
N GLY A 312 2.36 -11.57 -3.76
CA GLY A 312 2.66 -12.98 -3.95
C GLY A 312 2.23 -13.75 -2.74
N ALA A 313 1.01 -14.28 -2.79
CA ALA A 313 0.47 -15.14 -1.76
C ALA A 313 0.97 -16.56 -1.98
N TYR A 314 2.12 -16.93 -1.45
CA TYR A 314 2.59 -18.31 -1.49
C TYR A 314 3.21 -18.67 -0.15
N ARG A 315 2.73 -19.78 0.43
CA ARG A 315 3.40 -20.54 1.49
C ARG A 315 4.26 -21.61 0.85
#